data_AF-A0A7S2WUF2-F1
#
_entry.id   AF-A0A7S2WUF2-F1
#
_cell.length_a   1.000
_cell.length_b   1.000
_cell.length_c   1.000
_cell.angle_alpha   90.00
_cell.angle_beta   90.00
_cell.angle_gamma   90.00
#
_symmetry.space_group_name_H-M   'P 1'
#
loop_
_entity.id
_entity.type
_entity.pdbx_description
1 polymer ?
#
loop_
_entity_poly.entity_id
_entity_poly.type
_entity_poly.pdbx_seq_one_letter_code
_entity_poly.pdbx_strand_id
1 'polypeptide(L)'
;SNGTMPIILGGDHSIGFPTVRGLASVTTKNIGIIHVDRHADIQEKDLDERMHTTPYFHATNIPNVRPKNLVQIGIGGWQVPRPAVSNMIERETNIFTMDDIEKMGIDKV
;
A
#
# COMPACT_ATOMS: atom_id res chain seq x y z
N SER A 1 15.76 -8.20 14.85
CA SER A 1 16.12 -6.87 14.33
C SER A 1 17.33 -6.33 15.08
N ASN A 2 18.33 -5.79 14.37
CA ASN A 2 19.53 -5.17 14.94
C ASN A 2 19.33 -3.67 15.26
N GLY A 3 18.09 -3.17 15.21
CA GLY A 3 17.79 -1.75 15.47
C GLY A 3 18.09 -0.80 14.30
N THR A 4 18.47 -1.32 13.14
CA THR A 4 18.75 -0.50 11.94
C THR A 4 17.45 0.02 11.32
N MET A 5 17.46 1.27 10.85
CA MET A 5 16.40 1.88 10.05
C MET A 5 16.82 1.87 8.57
N PRO A 6 16.28 0.96 7.74
CA PRO A 6 16.64 0.92 6.33
C PRO A 6 16.02 2.09 5.58
N ILE A 7 16.80 2.69 4.68
CA ILE A 7 16.34 3.64 3.67
C ILE A 7 16.53 2.97 2.32
N ILE A 8 15.44 2.79 1.58
CA ILE A 8 15.46 2.08 0.31
C ILE A 8 15.46 3.11 -0.82
N LEU A 9 16.47 3.03 -1.68
CA LEU A 9 16.54 3.82 -2.90
C LEU A 9 15.96 2.99 -4.04
N GLY A 10 15.08 3.61 -4.81
CA GLY A 10 14.13 2.90 -5.67
C GLY A 10 14.72 2.10 -6.84
N GLY A 11 13.84 1.24 -7.35
CA GLY A 11 13.56 1.04 -8.77
C GLY A 11 12.11 1.51 -9.00
N ASP A 12 11.34 0.84 -9.86
CA ASP A 12 9.89 1.10 -9.92
C ASP A 12 9.13 0.64 -8.65
N HIS A 13 7.81 0.86 -8.58
CA HIS A 13 7.01 0.58 -7.39
C HIS A 13 6.86 -0.92 -7.06
N SER A 14 7.27 -1.83 -7.95
CA SER A 14 7.20 -3.28 -7.69
C SER A 14 8.04 -3.73 -6.50
N ILE A 15 9.08 -2.96 -6.14
CA ILE A 15 9.95 -3.26 -4.99
C ILE A 15 9.26 -3.05 -3.63
N GLY A 16 8.07 -2.46 -3.60
CA GLY A 16 7.31 -2.24 -2.36
C GLY A 16 7.03 -3.55 -1.62
N PHE A 17 6.59 -4.59 -2.34
CA PHE A 17 6.32 -5.90 -1.76
C PHE A 17 7.55 -6.59 -1.15
N PRO A 18 8.67 -6.81 -1.89
CA PRO A 18 9.84 -7.45 -1.32
C PRO A 18 10.47 -6.64 -0.18
N THR A 19 10.39 -5.31 -0.20
CA THR A 19 10.81 -4.44 0.91
C THR A 19 10.03 -4.73 2.18
N VAL A 20 8.69 -4.71 2.11
CA VAL A 20 7.82 -5.00 3.26
C VAL A 20 8.04 -6.44 3.73
N ARG A 21 8.19 -7.40 2.81
CA ARG A 21 8.46 -8.80 3.15
C ARG A 21 9.78 -8.98 3.91
N GLY A 22 10.83 -8.27 3.51
CA GLY A 22 12.12 -8.28 4.21
C GLY A 22 12.03 -7.71 5.63
N LEU A 23 11.24 -6.65 5.82
CA LEU A 23 10.96 -6.08 7.15
C LEU A 23 10.12 -7.04 8.00
N ALA A 24 9.08 -7.62 7.42
CA ALA A 24 8.16 -8.52 8.09
C ALA A 24 8.83 -9.80 8.61
N SER A 25 9.86 -10.30 7.93
CA SER A 25 10.58 -11.52 8.34
C SER A 25 11.48 -11.34 9.56
N VAL A 26 11.83 -10.10 9.92
CA VAL A 26 12.78 -9.79 11.02
C VAL A 26 12.11 -9.23 12.28
N THR A 27 10.77 -9.25 12.33
CA THR A 27 9.97 -8.76 13.45
C THR A 27 8.70 -9.59 13.63
N THR A 28 8.27 -9.79 14.88
CA THR A 28 6.96 -10.39 15.21
C THR A 28 5.86 -9.34 15.41
N LYS A 29 6.23 -8.05 15.37
CA LYS A 29 5.28 -6.94 15.53
C LYS A 29 4.41 -6.79 14.29
N ASN A 30 3.20 -6.26 14.48
CA ASN A 30 2.36 -5.81 13.39
C ASN A 30 3.00 -4.62 12.68
N ILE A 31 2.95 -4.64 11.35
CA ILE A 31 3.42 -3.57 10.48
C ILE A 31 2.21 -2.81 9.94
N GLY A 32 2.34 -1.49 9.87
CA GLY A 32 1.45 -0.60 9.13
C GLY A 32 2.19 -0.02 7.93
N ILE A 33 1.43 0.33 6.91
CA ILE A 33 1.96 0.91 5.66
C ILE A 33 1.24 2.23 5.43
N ILE A 34 2.03 3.29 5.24
CA ILE A 34 1.54 4.58 4.76
C ILE A 34 1.96 4.69 3.30
N HIS A 35 0.98 4.67 2.40
CA HIS A 35 1.15 4.72 0.96
C HIS A 35 0.66 6.08 0.46
N VAL A 36 1.60 6.96 0.14
CA VAL A 36 1.30 8.29 -0.43
C VAL A 36 1.43 8.18 -1.93
N ASP A 37 0.30 8.15 -2.63
CA ASP A 37 0.26 7.91 -4.07
C ASP A 37 -1.10 8.34 -4.64
N ARG A 38 -1.11 8.60 -5.94
CA ARG A 38 -2.34 8.78 -6.70
C ARG A 38 -3.05 7.45 -7.01
N HIS A 39 -2.28 6.37 -7.12
CA HIS A 39 -2.75 5.05 -7.52
C HIS A 39 -2.99 4.14 -6.32
N ALA A 40 -3.88 3.16 -6.47
CA ALA A 40 -4.26 2.27 -5.37
C ALA A 40 -3.29 1.09 -5.16
N ASP A 41 -2.54 0.68 -6.17
CA ASP A 41 -1.46 -0.32 -6.11
C ASP A 41 -1.74 -1.62 -5.31
N ILE A 42 -3.02 -2.01 -5.30
CA ILE A 42 -3.57 -3.15 -4.55
C ILE A 42 -4.34 -4.10 -5.46
N GLN A 43 -3.93 -4.19 -6.72
CA GLN A 43 -4.41 -5.23 -7.62
C GLN A 43 -3.70 -6.55 -7.32
N GLU A 44 -4.38 -7.69 -7.50
CA GLU A 44 -3.70 -9.00 -7.38
C GLU A 44 -2.67 -9.19 -8.49
N LYS A 45 -3.04 -8.80 -9.70
CA LYS A 45 -2.22 -8.84 -10.91
C LYS A 45 -2.51 -7.59 -11.74
N ASP A 46 -1.55 -7.25 -12.58
CA ASP A 46 -1.75 -6.35 -13.71
C ASP A 46 -1.43 -7.14 -14.96
N LEU A 47 -2.35 -7.13 -15.93
CA LEU A 47 -2.37 -8.11 -17.00
C LEU A 47 -2.28 -9.54 -16.43
N ASP A 48 -1.21 -10.27 -16.74
CA ASP A 48 -0.96 -11.65 -16.32
C ASP A 48 0.09 -11.79 -15.19
N GLU A 49 0.73 -10.67 -14.79
CA GLU A 49 1.90 -10.67 -13.92
C GLU A 49 1.73 -9.85 -12.62
N ARG A 50 2.70 -10.00 -11.72
CA ARG A 50 2.89 -9.09 -10.58
C ARG A 50 3.73 -7.91 -11.05
N MET A 51 3.11 -6.73 -11.11
CA MET A 51 3.74 -5.50 -11.60
C MET A 51 3.76 -4.41 -10.53
N HIS A 52 4.25 -3.23 -10.89
CA HIS A 52 4.37 -2.07 -10.01
C HIS A 52 3.04 -1.59 -9.42
N THR A 53 1.90 -1.99 -9.99
CA THR A 53 0.54 -1.68 -9.49
C THR A 53 -0.06 -2.75 -8.55
N THR A 54 0.74 -3.75 -8.14
CA THR A 54 0.30 -4.88 -7.31
C THR A 54 0.94 -5.03 -5.91
N PRO A 55 1.91 -4.19 -5.46
CA PRO A 55 2.73 -4.53 -4.30
C PRO A 55 1.92 -4.68 -3.00
N TYR A 56 0.90 -3.85 -2.78
CA TYR A 56 0.20 -3.83 -1.50
C TYR A 56 -0.86 -4.92 -1.37
N PHE A 57 -1.34 -5.50 -2.48
CA PHE A 57 -2.15 -6.71 -2.42
C PHE A 57 -1.33 -7.87 -1.83
N HIS A 58 -0.11 -8.06 -2.33
CA HIS A 58 0.75 -9.16 -1.87
C HIS A 58 1.36 -8.88 -0.50
N ALA A 59 1.75 -7.64 -0.22
CA ALA A 59 2.28 -7.26 1.08
C ALA A 59 1.26 -7.50 2.20
N THR A 60 -0.01 -7.18 1.97
CA THR A 60 -1.07 -7.33 2.99
C THR A 60 -1.56 -8.78 3.18
N ASN A 61 -1.03 -9.73 2.41
CA ASN A 61 -1.24 -11.17 2.65
C ASN A 61 -0.24 -11.74 3.68
N ILE A 62 0.77 -10.97 4.08
CA ILE A 62 1.76 -11.40 5.08
C ILE A 62 1.10 -11.35 6.48
N PRO A 63 1.23 -12.39 7.33
CA PRO A 63 0.46 -12.49 8.59
C PRO A 63 0.55 -11.28 9.54
N ASN A 64 1.71 -10.62 9.61
CA ASN A 64 1.93 -9.44 10.45
C ASN A 64 1.79 -8.10 9.70
N VAL A 65 1.31 -8.10 8.45
CA VAL A 65 1.04 -6.91 7.63
C VAL A 65 -0.44 -6.94 7.25
N ARG A 66 -1.30 -6.49 8.16
CA ARG A 66 -2.75 -6.61 7.96
C ARG A 66 -3.24 -5.53 6.99
N PRO A 67 -4.20 -5.82 6.09
CA PRO A 67 -4.73 -4.83 5.16
C PRO A 67 -5.42 -3.65 5.87
N LYS A 68 -6.05 -3.87 7.02
CA LYS A 68 -6.62 -2.81 7.86
C LYS A 68 -5.57 -1.81 8.40
N ASN A 69 -4.28 -2.14 8.32
CA ASN A 69 -3.18 -1.25 8.68
C ASN A 69 -2.53 -0.58 7.45
N LEU A 70 -3.10 -0.75 6.25
CA LEU A 70 -2.72 0.00 5.06
C LEU A 70 -3.53 1.30 5.03
N VAL A 71 -2.81 2.42 4.96
CA VAL A 71 -3.38 3.76 4.79
C VAL A 71 -2.90 4.30 3.45
N GLN A 72 -3.85 4.65 2.59
CA GLN A 72 -3.60 5.13 1.24
C GLN A 72 -4.03 6.58 1.14
N ILE A 73 -3.10 7.48 0.82
CA ILE A 73 -3.28 8.92 0.89
C ILE A 73 -3.04 9.52 -0.49
N GLY A 74 -4.02 10.24 -1.02
CA GLY A 74 -3.96 10.89 -2.33
C GLY A 74 -4.62 10.09 -3.45
N ILE A 75 -5.38 9.05 -3.12
CA ILE A 75 -6.02 8.19 -4.13
C ILE A 75 -7.00 9.00 -4.97
N GLY A 76 -6.90 8.93 -6.30
CA GLY A 76 -7.90 9.63 -7.11
C GLY A 76 -7.68 9.67 -8.61
N GLY A 77 -8.80 9.85 -9.31
CA GLY A 77 -8.87 10.00 -10.76
C GLY A 77 -9.17 8.70 -11.50
N TRP A 78 -9.20 8.80 -12.82
CA TRP A 78 -9.50 7.70 -13.74
C TRP A 78 -8.47 6.55 -13.70
N GLN A 79 -7.33 6.76 -13.04
CA GLN A 79 -6.22 5.82 -12.95
C GLN A 79 -6.40 4.78 -11.83
N VAL A 80 -7.50 4.81 -11.07
CA VAL A 80 -7.81 3.80 -10.06
C VAL A 80 -8.64 2.67 -10.71
N PRO A 81 -8.06 1.47 -10.92
CA PRO A 81 -8.75 0.41 -11.62
C PRO A 81 -9.82 -0.25 -10.71
N ARG A 82 -10.94 -0.70 -11.31
CA ARG A 82 -12.05 -1.32 -10.56
C ARG A 82 -11.63 -2.51 -9.67
N PRO A 83 -10.74 -3.41 -10.11
CA PRO A 83 -10.23 -4.48 -9.24
C PRO A 83 -9.54 -3.96 -7.97
N ALA A 84 -8.82 -2.84 -8.06
CA ALA A 84 -8.22 -2.23 -6.88
C ALA A 84 -9.29 -1.73 -5.92
N VAL A 85 -10.35 -1.06 -6.41
CA VAL A 85 -11.47 -0.59 -5.58
C VAL A 85 -12.14 -1.75 -4.83
N SER A 86 -12.42 -2.86 -5.52
CA SER A 86 -12.95 -4.08 -4.88
C SER A 86 -12.05 -4.56 -3.75
N ASN A 87 -10.74 -4.66 -3.99
CA ASN A 87 -9.77 -5.07 -2.98
C ASN A 87 -9.71 -4.10 -1.80
N MET A 88 -9.79 -2.79 -2.03
CA MET A 88 -9.78 -1.80 -0.95
C MET A 88 -10.99 -1.96 -0.03
N ILE A 89 -12.18 -2.17 -0.60
CA ILE A 89 -13.43 -2.38 0.15
C ILE A 89 -13.40 -3.71 0.89
N GLU A 90 -13.14 -4.81 0.19
CA GLU A 90 -13.19 -6.17 0.76
C GLU A 90 -12.15 -6.37 1.87
N ARG A 91 -10.99 -5.71 1.74
CA ARG A 91 -9.89 -5.81 2.71
C ARG A 91 -9.92 -4.73 3.78
N GLU A 92 -10.92 -3.84 3.75
CA GLU A 92 -11.12 -2.75 4.70
C GLU A 92 -9.86 -1.90 4.88
N THR A 93 -9.26 -1.45 3.77
CA THR A 93 -8.12 -0.53 3.82
C THR A 93 -8.58 0.89 4.19
N ASN A 94 -7.66 1.71 4.69
CA ASN A 94 -7.95 3.12 4.99
C ASN A 94 -7.58 3.96 3.77
N ILE A 95 -8.49 4.80 3.31
CA ILE A 95 -8.36 5.52 2.05
C ILE A 95 -8.69 6.98 2.30
N PHE A 96 -7.76 7.85 1.92
CA PHE A 96 -7.96 9.29 1.82
C PHE A 96 -7.77 9.69 0.38
N THR A 97 -8.86 10.05 -0.28
CA THR A 97 -8.82 10.47 -1.67
C THR A 97 -8.26 11.88 -1.82
N MET A 98 -7.89 12.28 -3.04
CA MET A 98 -7.56 13.68 -3.32
C MET A 98 -8.70 14.62 -2.93
N ASP A 99 -9.95 14.24 -3.20
CA ASP A 99 -11.13 15.00 -2.79
C ASP A 99 -11.24 15.15 -1.27
N ASP A 100 -10.90 14.10 -0.50
CA ASP A 100 -10.89 14.16 0.96
C ASP A 100 -9.81 15.14 1.45
N ILE A 101 -8.61 15.07 0.87
CA ILE A 101 -7.50 15.96 1.21
C ILE A 101 -7.85 17.42 0.90
N GLU A 102 -8.44 17.70 -0.27
CA GLU A 102 -8.86 19.05 -0.67
C GLU A 102 -9.94 19.62 0.27
N LYS A 103 -10.87 18.79 0.73
CA LYS A 103 -11.98 19.21 1.62
C LYS A 103 -11.57 19.32 3.08
N MET A 104 -10.77 18.38 3.58
CA MET A 104 -10.40 18.28 5.00
C MET A 104 -9.14 19.09 5.34
N GLY A 105 -8.26 19.30 4.36
CA GLY A 105 -6.90 19.81 4.55
C GLY A 105 -5.94 18.69 4.96
N ILE A 106 -4.70 18.75 4.46
CA ILE A 106 -3.69 17.71 4.69
C ILE A 106 -3.35 17.52 6.18
N ASP A 107 -3.46 18.55 7.00
CA ASP A 107 -3.18 18.48 8.45
C ASP A 107 -4.22 17.67 9.25
N LYS A 108 -5.33 17.28 8.61
CA LYS A 108 -6.44 16.52 9.20
C LYS A 108 -6.56 15.09 8.69
N VAL A 109 -5.72 14.72 7.74
CA VAL A 109 -5.60 13.39 7.13
C VAL A 109 -4.41 12.68 7.76
#